data_AF-A0A838K5X3-F1
#
_entry.id   AF-A0A838K5X3-F1
#
_cell.length_a   1.000
_cell.length_b   1.000
_cell.length_c   1.000
_cell.angle_alpha   90.00
_cell.angle_beta   90.00
_cell.angle_gamma   90.00
#
_symmetry.space_group_name_H-M   'P 1'
#
loop_
_entity.id
_entity.type
_entity.pdbx_description
1 polymer ?
#
loop_
_entity_poly.entity_id
_entity_poly.type
_entity_poly.pdbx_seq_one_letter_code
_entity_poly.pdbx_strand_id
1 'polypeptide(L)' 'MAKALVGYISTRDTHLLREVVGLRRRVADLEAEILRLQSRNDALSTALRERELVDELGAARVLEPALR' A
#
# COMPACT_ATOMS: atom_id res chain seq x y z
N MET A 1 27.42 43.09 7.26
CA MET A 1 27.55 41.62 7.16
C MET A 1 26.49 40.82 7.94
N ALA A 2 25.90 41.32 9.03
CA ALA A 2 24.84 40.62 9.77
C ALA A 2 23.51 40.38 8.99
N LYS A 3 23.16 41.25 8.03
CA LYS A 3 21.94 41.11 7.18
C LYS A 3 21.95 39.85 6.30
N ALA A 4 23.14 39.37 5.92
CA ALA A 4 23.29 38.15 5.13
C ALA A 4 23.03 36.90 5.96
N LEU A 5 23.43 36.88 7.24
CA LEU A 5 23.13 35.77 8.15
C LEU A 5 21.64 35.70 8.49
N VAL A 6 21.02 36.83 8.83
CA VAL A 6 19.58 36.87 9.20
C VAL A 6 18.70 36.44 8.02
N GLY A 7 19.01 36.92 6.81
CA GLY A 7 18.30 36.51 5.60
C GLY A 7 18.44 35.02 5.29
N TYR A 8 19.65 34.46 5.44
CA TYR A 8 19.95 33.04 5.20
C TYR A 8 19.25 32.12 6.22
N ILE A 9 19.22 32.50 7.49
CA ILE A 9 18.54 31.73 8.54
C ILE A 9 17.02 31.71 8.27
N SER A 10 16.40 32.86 7.99
CA SER A 10 14.97 32.92 7.69
C SER A 10 14.59 32.21 6.37
N THR A 11 15.45 32.24 5.34
CA THR A 11 15.17 31.48 4.10
C THR A 11 15.34 29.98 4.29
N ARG A 12 16.35 29.53 5.04
CA ARG A 12 16.53 28.11 5.36
C ARG A 12 15.31 27.51 6.05
N ASP A 13 14.72 28.22 7.00
CA ASP A 13 13.48 27.79 7.68
C ASP A 13 12.31 27.67 6.69
N THR A 14 12.16 28.61 5.75
CA THR A 14 11.11 28.50 4.72
C THR A 14 11.31 27.35 3.74
N HIS A 15 12.56 27.02 3.39
CA HIS A 15 12.86 25.88 2.53
C HIS A 15 12.59 24.56 3.24
N LEU A 16 13.01 24.43 4.50
CA LEU A 16 12.72 23.26 5.33
C LEU A 16 11.21 23.06 5.51
N LEU A 17 10.44 24.13 5.73
CA LEU A 17 8.98 24.04 5.82
C LEU A 17 8.35 23.55 4.51
N ARG A 18 8.81 24.04 3.35
CA ARG A 18 8.32 23.56 2.04
C ARG A 18 8.65 22.09 1.81
N GLU A 19 9.85 21.67 2.19
CA GLU A 19 10.29 20.29 2.08
C GLU A 19 9.47 19.37 2.98
N VAL A 20 9.23 19.76 4.24
CA VAL A 20 8.38 19.01 5.18
C VAL A 20 6.95 18.90 4.66
N VAL A 21 6.39 19.97 4.08
CA VAL A 21 5.05 19.91 3.46
C VAL A 21 5.03 18.95 2.27
N GLY A 22 6.05 19.00 1.40
CA GLY A 22 6.18 18.09 0.26
C GLY A 22 6.33 16.62 0.69
N LEU A 23 7.16 16.36 1.69
CA LEU A 23 7.36 15.03 2.27
C LEU A 23 6.07 14.51 2.91
N ARG A 24 5.37 15.33 3.70
CA ARG A 24 4.08 14.95 4.30
C ARG A 24 3.04 14.60 3.24
N ARG A 25 2.95 15.38 2.16
CA ARG A 25 2.06 15.08 1.05
C ARG A 25 2.41 13.75 0.40
N ARG A 26 3.69 13.53 0.11
CA ARG A 26 4.17 12.28 -0.48
C ARG A 26 3.93 11.07 0.42
N VAL A 27 4.10 11.22 1.74
CA VAL A 27 3.78 10.17 2.71
C VAL A 27 2.29 9.85 2.66
N ALA A 28 1.41 10.84 2.69
CA ALA A 28 -0.03 10.63 2.60
C ALA A 28 -0.44 9.94 1.28
N ASP A 29 0.16 10.35 0.16
CA ASP A 29 -0.09 9.73 -1.14
C ASP A 29 0.37 8.25 -1.16
N LEU A 30 1.52 7.95 -0.55
CA LEU A 30 2.03 6.58 -0.43
C LEU A 30 1.18 5.71 0.51
N GLU A 31 0.73 6.27 1.64
CA GLU A 31 -0.18 5.57 2.57
C GLU A 31 -1.50 5.22 1.90
N ALA A 32 -2.09 6.13 1.11
CA ALA A 32 -3.29 5.88 0.34
C ALA A 32 -3.08 4.75 -0.70
N GLU A 33 -1.94 4.75 -1.39
CA GLU A 33 -1.61 3.73 -2.37
C GLU A 33 -1.39 2.35 -1.71
N ILE A 34 -0.73 2.30 -0.55
CA ILE A 34 -0.56 1.07 0.23
C ILE A 34 -1.93 0.49 0.61
N LEU A 35 -2.84 1.30 1.15
CA LEU A 35 -4.19 0.84 1.51
C LEU A 35 -4.97 0.31 0.30
N ARG A 36 -4.84 0.98 -0.85
CA ARG A 36 -5.44 0.53 -2.12
C ARG A 36 -4.87 -0.81 -2.59
N LEU A 37 -3.56 -0.98 -2.51
CA LEU A 37 -2.89 -2.23 -2.90
C LEU A 37 -3.21 -3.37 -1.92
N GLN A 38 -3.29 -3.10 -0.62
CA GLN A 38 -3.68 -4.07 0.40
C GLN A 38 -5.10 -4.57 0.15
N SER A 39 -6.08 -3.67 -0.02
CA SER A 39 -7.46 -4.09 -0.31
C SER A 39 -7.58 -4.94 -1.59
N ARG A 40 -6.80 -4.60 -2.62
CA ARG A 40 -6.72 -5.42 -3.84
C ARG A 40 -6.09 -6.79 -3.57
N ASN A 41 -5.03 -6.86 -2.76
CA ASN A 41 -4.37 -8.11 -2.42
C ASN A 41 -5.29 -9.01 -1.57
N ASP A 42 -6.04 -8.43 -0.64
CA ASP A 42 -7.02 -9.16 0.18
C ASP A 42 -8.13 -9.75 -0.68
N ALA A 43 -8.63 -8.99 -1.65
CA ALA A 43 -9.62 -9.48 -2.62
C ALA A 43 -9.07 -10.62 -3.48
N LEU A 44 -7.83 -10.49 -3.99
CA LEU A 44 -7.18 -11.55 -4.77
C LEU A 44 -6.91 -12.80 -3.93
N SER A 45 -6.43 -12.63 -2.70
CA SER A 45 -6.17 -13.72 -1.77
C SER A 45 -7.45 -14.47 -1.41
N THR A 46 -8.56 -13.75 -1.27
CA THR A 46 -9.88 -14.35 -1.04
C THR A 46 -10.33 -15.16 -2.25
N ALA A 47 -10.23 -14.59 -3.47
CA ALA A 47 -10.57 -15.30 -4.70
C ALA A 47 -9.71 -16.55 -4.94
N LEU A 48 -8.42 -16.51 -4.57
CA LEU A 48 -7.54 -17.69 -4.64
C LEU A 48 -8.00 -18.79 -3.68
N ARG A 49 -8.32 -18.45 -2.43
CA ARG A 49 -8.84 -19.42 -1.45
C ARG A 49 -10.17 -20.03 -1.87
N GLU A 50 -11.08 -19.21 -2.42
CA GLU A 50 -12.35 -19.70 -2.95
C GLU A 50 -12.13 -20.69 -4.10
N ARG A 51 -11.17 -20.41 -4.98
CA ARG A 51 -10.81 -21.33 -6.07
C ARG A 51 -10.18 -22.62 -5.55
N GLU A 52 -9.27 -22.55 -4.59
CA GLU A 52 -8.67 -23.74 -3.95
C GLU A 52 -9.75 -24.63 -3.32
N LEU A 53 -10.72 -24.05 -2.62
CA LEU A 53 -11.86 -24.79 -2.07
C LEU A 53 -12.70 -25.47 -3.15
N VAL A 54 -12.96 -24.78 -4.27
CA VAL A 54 -13.69 -25.37 -5.41
C VAL A 54 -12.90 -26.53 -6.03
N ASP A 55 -11.59 -26.39 -6.19
CA ASP A 55 -10.71 -27.43 -6.72
C ASP A 55 -10.67 -28.65 -5.79
N GLU A 56 -10.58 -28.44 -4.47
CA GLU A 56 -10.63 -29.51 -3.45
C GLU A 56 -11.98 -30.25 -3.44
N LEU A 57 -13.10 -29.52 -3.46
CA LEU A 57 -14.44 -30.11 -3.54
C LEU A 57 -14.66 -30.87 -4.86
N GLY A 58 -14.12 -30.35 -5.96
CA GLY A 58 -14.12 -31.02 -7.26
C GLY A 58 -13.33 -32.33 -7.22
N ALA A 59 -12.13 -32.32 -6.64
CA ALA A 59 -11.30 -33.51 -6.47
C ALA A 59 -11.99 -34.57 -5.59
N ALA A 60 -12.61 -34.17 -4.49
CA ALA A 60 -13.37 -35.07 -3.62
C ALA A 60 -14.55 -35.72 -4.38
N ARG A 61 -15.29 -34.94 -5.16
CA ARG A 61 -16.42 -35.44 -5.98
C ARG A 61 -15.99 -36.41 -7.08
N VAL A 62 -14.77 -36.29 -7.60
CA VAL A 62 -14.22 -37.22 -8.62
C VAL A 62 -13.74 -38.53 -7.98
N LEU A 63 -13.36 -38.52 -6.71
CA LEU A 63 -12.93 -39.72 -5.98
C LEU A 63 -14.11 -40.59 -5.50
N GLU A 64 -15.26 -39.99 -5.19
CA GLU A 64 -16.48 -40.72 -4.79
C GLU A 64 -17.03 -41.73 -5.82
N PRO A 65 -17.06 -41.48 -7.14
CA PRO A 65 -17.53 -42.45 -8.12
C PRO A 65 -16.56 -43.61 -8.38
N ALA A 66 -15.31 -43.53 -7.93
CA ALA A 66 -14.31 -44.58 -8.12
C ALA A 66 -14.27 -45.62 -6.99
N LEU A 67 -14.97 -45.37 -5.87
CA LEU A 67 -15.00 -46.22 -4.69
C LEU A 67 -16.33 -46.98 -4.49
N ARG A 68 -17.22 -47.00 -5.49
CA ARG A 68 -18.45 -47.81 -5.52
C ARG A 68 -18.41 -48.83 -6.65
#